data_AF-A0A125QIV8-F1
#
_entry.id   AF-A0A125QIV8-F1
#
_cell.length_a   1.000
_cell.length_b   1.000
_cell.length_c   1.000
_cell.angle_alpha   90.00
_cell.angle_beta   90.00
_cell.angle_gamma   90.00
#
_symmetry.space_group_name_H-M   'P 1'
#
loop_
_entity.id
_entity.type
_entity.pdbx_description
1 polymer ?
#
loop_
_entity_poly.entity_id
_entity_poly.type
_entity_poly.pdbx_seq_one_letter_code
_entity_poly.pdbx_strand_id
1 'polypeptide(L)' 'MLRGFVLTQLELARGYWGEDFTVFLTGGDADLVRDAAPQARLVPDLVFVGLAMACPLS' A
#
# COMPACT_ATOMS: atom_id res chain seq x y z
N MET A 1 -2.54 11.51 13.00
CA MET A 1 -1.35 10.66 13.16
C MET A 1 -1.14 9.75 11.94
N LEU A 2 -2.13 8.92 11.57
CA LEU A 2 -2.03 7.97 10.45
C LEU A 2 -1.62 8.60 9.11
N ARG A 3 -2.27 9.70 8.71
CA ARG A 3 -1.92 10.43 7.46
C ARG A 3 -0.47 10.89 7.42
N GLY A 4 0.04 11.45 8.53
CA GLY A 4 1.42 11.91 8.62
C GLY A 4 2.41 10.75 8.48
N PHE A 5 2.10 9.60 9.10
CA PHE A 5 2.89 8.39 8.94
C PHE A 5 2.95 7.94 7.47
N VAL A 6 1.82 7.88 6.77
CA VAL A 6 1.77 7.51 5.34
C VAL A 6 2.65 8.42 4.49
N LEU A 7 2.60 9.74 4.69
CA LEU A 7 3.45 10.69 3.97
C LEU A 7 4.94 10.42 4.23
N THR A 8 5.34 10.18 5.47
CA THR A 8 6.73 9.82 5.79
C THR A 8 7.16 8.51 5.13
N GLN A 9 6.28 7.51 5.02
CA GLN A 9 6.60 6.27 4.30
C GLN A 9 6.79 6.51 2.79
N LEU A 10 5.99 7.40 2.19
CA LEU A 10 6.16 7.79 0.78
C LEU A 10 7.47 8.54 0.54
N GLU A 11 7.83 9.45 1.45
CA GLU A 11 9.11 10.16 1.42
C GLU A 11 10.30 9.18 1.52
N LEU A 12 10.23 8.19 2.40
CA LEU A 12 11.24 7.13 2.51
C LEU A 12 11.34 6.30 1.24
N ALA A 13 10.21 5.82 0.71
CA ALA A 13 10.18 5.06 -0.54
C ALA A 13 10.78 5.86 -1.70
N ARG A 14 10.45 7.15 -1.81
CA ARG A 14 11.02 8.07 -2.80
C ARG A 14 12.52 8.30 -2.59
N GLY A 15 12.99 8.32 -1.34
CA GLY A 15 14.41 8.37 -1.02
C GLY A 15 15.19 7.13 -1.49
N TYR A 16 14.57 5.95 -1.47
CA TYR A 16 15.20 4.70 -1.91
C TYR A 16 15.11 4.45 -3.42
N TRP A 17 13.97 4.78 -4.03
CA TRP A 17 13.64 4.35 -5.41
C TRP A 17 13.34 5.50 -6.37
N GLY A 18 13.44 6.76 -5.92
CA GLY A 18 12.97 7.90 -6.71
C GLY A 18 11.47 7.76 -6.99
N GLU A 19 11.06 7.91 -8.24
CA GLU A 19 9.67 7.69 -8.64
C GLU A 19 9.37 6.23 -9.05
N ASP A 20 10.37 5.35 -9.03
CA ASP A 20 10.24 3.98 -9.54
C ASP A 20 9.71 3.00 -8.49
N PHE A 21 8.52 3.30 -7.98
CA PHE A 21 7.79 2.41 -7.08
C PHE A 21 6.28 2.53 -7.26
N THR A 22 5.57 1.46 -6.94
CA THR A 22 4.10 1.46 -6.90
C THR A 22 3.63 1.35 -5.47
N VAL A 23 2.65 2.18 -5.10
CA VAL A 23 2.04 2.15 -3.78
C VAL A 23 0.80 1.28 -3.81
N PHE A 24 0.71 0.35 -2.87
CA PHE A 24 -0.50 -0.44 -2.62
C PHE A 24 -1.02 -0.11 -1.23
N LEU A 25 -2.31 0.18 -1.11
CA LEU A 25 -3.00 0.37 0.17
C LEU A 25 -3.93 -0.82 0.42
N THR A 26 -3.96 -1.30 1.66
CA THR A 26 -4.83 -2.38 2.12
C THR A 26 -5.19 -2.16 3.59
N GLY A 27 -6.12 -2.95 4.13
CA GLY A 27 -6.66 -2.79 5.49
C GLY A 27 -7.88 -1.87 5.58
N GLY A 28 -8.62 -1.97 6.68
CA GLY A 28 -9.93 -1.31 6.83
C GLY A 28 -9.89 0.23 6.83
N ASP A 29 -8.78 0.82 7.28
CA ASP A 29 -8.60 2.27 7.35
C ASP A 29 -7.96 2.88 6.09
N ALA A 30 -7.77 2.08 5.03
CA ALA A 30 -7.04 2.52 3.83
C ALA A 30 -7.68 3.72 3.13
N ASP A 31 -9.01 3.84 3.16
CA ASP A 31 -9.71 4.98 2.58
C ASP A 31 -9.46 6.29 3.35
N LEU A 32 -9.11 6.24 4.64
CA LEU A 32 -8.79 7.43 5.45
C LEU A 32 -7.50 8.13 5.01
N VAL A 33 -6.67 7.47 4.20
CA VAL A 33 -5.35 7.97 3.77
C VAL A 33 -5.19 8.05 2.25
N ARG A 34 -6.25 7.78 1.49
CA ARG A 34 -6.23 7.82 0.02
C ARG A 34 -5.75 9.16 -0.52
N ASP A 35 -6.15 10.27 0.11
CA ASP A 35 -5.75 11.62 -0.29
C ASP A 35 -4.25 11.91 -0.09
N ALA A 36 -3.58 11.17 0.79
CA ALA A 36 -2.14 11.30 1.00
C ALA A 36 -1.31 10.49 -0.02
N ALA A 37 -1.94 9.53 -0.71
CA ALA A 37 -1.30 8.68 -1.71
C ALA A 37 -2.23 8.51 -2.92
N PRO A 38 -2.51 9.59 -3.68
CA PRO A 38 -3.51 9.57 -4.76
C PRO A 38 -3.18 8.57 -5.89
N GLN A 39 -1.90 8.27 -6.09
CA GLN A 39 -1.41 7.28 -7.06
C GLN A 39 -1.48 5.83 -6.54
N ALA A 40 -1.87 5.61 -5.29
CA ALA A 40 -1.90 4.29 -4.70
C ALA A 40 -3.03 3.43 -5.25
N ARG A 41 -2.74 2.14 -5.39
CA ARG A 41 -3.72 1.12 -5.74
C ARG A 41 -4.37 0.61 -4.46
N LEU A 42 -5.67 0.84 -4.27
CA LEU A 42 -6.40 0.21 -3.18
C LEU A 42 -6.66 -1.26 -3.52
N VAL A 43 -6.15 -2.16 -2.69
CA VAL A 43 -6.32 -3.61 -2.82
C VAL A 43 -6.74 -4.17 -1.46
N PRO A 44 -8.05 -4.18 -1.14
CA PRO A 44 -8.54 -4.62 0.17
C PRO A 44 -8.15 -6.06 0.50
N ASP A 45 -8.14 -6.93 -0.52
CA ASP A 45 -7.87 -8.35 -0.38
C ASP A 45 -6.39 -8.73 -0.63
N LEU A 46 -5.46 -7.78 -0.52
CA LEU A 46 -4.04 -8.00 -0.87
C LEU A 46 -3.42 -9.20 -0.14
N VAL A 47 -3.77 -9.39 1.14
CA VAL A 47 -3.33 -10.54 1.93
C VAL A 47 -3.85 -11.86 1.36
N PHE A 48 -5.09 -11.90 0.87
CA PHE A 48 -5.68 -13.12 0.31
C PHE A 48 -5.11 -13.46 -1.06
N VAL A 49 -4.73 -12.47 -1.86
CA VAL A 49 -3.95 -12.69 -3.09
C VAL A 49 -2.62 -13.38 -2.75
N GLY A 50 -1.93 -12.89 -1.72
CA GLY A 50 -0.71 -13.52 -1.20
C GLY A 50 -0.94 -14.96 -0.71
N LEU A 51 -2.01 -15.17 0.05
CA LEU A 51 -2.37 -16.49 0.57
C LEU A 51 -2.62 -17.52 -0.53
N ALA A 52 -3.34 -17.13 -1.59
CA ALA A 52 -3.61 -18.02 -2.72
C ALA A 52 -2.32 -18.45 -3.45
N MET A 53 -1.30 -17.58 -3.50
CA MET A 53 0.02 -17.93 -4.06
C MET A 53 0.82 -18.83 -3.12
N ALA A 54 0.75 -18.59 -1.81
CA ALA A 54 1.48 -19.36 -0.80
C ALA A 54 0.87 -20.75 -0.55
N CYS A 55 -0.45 -20.86 -0.66
CA CYS A 55 -1.23 -22.07 -0.41
C CYS A 55 -2.13 -22.39 -1.62
N PRO A 56 -1.55 -22.78 -2.77
CA PRO A 56 -2.34 -23.08 -3.96
C PRO A 56 -3.23 -24.30 -3.71
N LEU A 57 -4.52 -24.17 -4.01
CA LEU A 57 -5.44 -25.31 -3.98
C LEU A 57 -5.08 -26.27 -5.12
N SER A 58 -4.90 -27.53 -4.76
CA SER A 58 -4.61 -28.65 -5.67
C SER A 58 -5.89 -29.37 -6.06
#